data_AF-A8LI20-F1
#
_entry.id   AF-A8LI20-F1
#
_cell.length_a   1.000
_cell.length_b   1.000
_cell.length_c   1.000
_cell.angle_alpha   90.00
_cell.angle_beta   90.00
_cell.angle_gamma   90.00
#
_symmetry.space_group_name_H-M   'P 1'
#
loop_
_entity.id
_entity.type
_entity.pdbx_description
1 polymer ?
#
loop_
_entity_poly.entity_id
_entity_poly.type
_entity_poly.pdbx_seq_one_letter_code
_entity_poly.pdbx_strand_id
1 'polypeptide(L)'
;MTRAAPRAQSTQDSACPKRLGKANAHFWLVQRMAKTAGLDLAKAVEAGLLRQDDWASMVQCCRGCAWADGCEHWLDTADQNADAPPVPCLNRTRMARLKEALAVETEADVA
;
A
#
# COMPACT_ATOMS: atom_id res chain seq x y z
N MET A 1 38.39 -19.77 28.29
CA MET A 1 38.56 -20.12 26.86
C MET A 1 37.22 -19.95 26.17
N THR A 2 36.92 -18.74 25.68
CA THR A 2 35.61 -18.39 25.10
C THR A 2 35.59 -18.83 23.65
N ARG A 3 34.74 -19.81 23.32
CA ARG A 3 34.58 -20.32 21.96
C ARG A 3 33.65 -19.37 21.19
N ALA A 4 34.19 -18.65 20.21
CA ALA A 4 33.41 -17.79 19.33
C ALA A 4 32.41 -18.63 18.52
N ALA A 5 31.15 -18.17 18.44
CA ALA A 5 30.14 -18.75 17.56
C ALA A 5 30.45 -18.39 16.09
N PRO A 6 30.20 -19.29 15.12
CA PRO A 6 30.43 -18.98 13.72
C PRO A 6 29.40 -17.95 13.24
N ARG A 7 29.86 -16.92 12.53
CA ARG A 7 28.98 -16.02 11.79
C ARG A 7 28.25 -16.85 10.73
N ALA A 8 26.92 -16.91 10.82
CA ALA A 8 26.10 -17.40 9.72
C ALA A 8 26.32 -16.47 8.52
N GLN A 9 26.98 -16.98 7.49
CA GLN A 9 27.07 -16.31 6.19
C GLN A 9 25.65 -16.13 5.65
N SER A 10 25.25 -14.88 5.48
CA SER A 10 24.06 -14.47 4.74
C SER A 10 24.18 -14.94 3.30
N THR A 11 23.44 -15.98 2.93
CA THR A 11 23.16 -16.34 1.54
C THR A 11 22.23 -15.28 0.96
N GLN A 12 22.82 -14.19 0.47
CA GLN A 12 22.12 -13.28 -0.42
C GLN A 12 21.96 -14.00 -1.75
N ASP A 13 20.91 -14.82 -1.84
CA ASP A 13 20.43 -15.37 -3.09
C ASP A 13 20.16 -14.20 -4.04
N SER A 14 20.95 -14.14 -5.11
CA SER A 14 20.73 -13.22 -6.22
C SER A 14 19.39 -13.58 -6.86
N ALA A 15 18.30 -12.98 -6.38
CA ALA A 15 16.96 -13.30 -6.82
C ALA A 15 16.75 -12.83 -8.26
N CYS A 16 16.26 -13.75 -9.10
CA CYS A 16 15.72 -13.43 -10.41
C CYS A 16 14.61 -12.37 -10.26
N PRO A 17 14.63 -11.26 -11.05
CA PRO A 17 13.61 -10.23 -10.95
C PRO A 17 12.22 -10.80 -11.27
N LYS A 18 11.28 -10.62 -10.32
CA LYS A 18 9.88 -11.05 -10.46
C LYS A 18 9.15 -10.21 -11.52
N ARG A 19 8.26 -10.84 -12.28
CA ARG A 19 7.33 -10.13 -13.19
C ARG A 19 6.31 -9.31 -12.39
N LEU A 20 6.18 -8.02 -12.73
CA LEU A 20 5.41 -7.01 -11.98
C LEU A 20 3.87 -7.02 -12.18
N GLY A 21 3.29 -8.06 -12.78
CA GLY A 21 1.85 -8.08 -13.08
C GLY A 21 1.34 -6.97 -14.01
N LYS A 22 0.03 -6.97 -14.29
CA LYS A 22 -0.64 -5.98 -15.16
C LYS A 22 -0.99 -4.71 -14.38
N ALA A 23 -0.64 -3.54 -14.91
CA ALA A 23 -0.90 -2.26 -14.23
C ALA A 23 -2.39 -2.06 -13.88
N ASN A 24 -3.31 -2.36 -14.80
CA ASN A 24 -4.75 -2.21 -14.55
C ASN A 24 -5.26 -3.10 -13.41
N ALA A 25 -4.74 -4.32 -13.25
CA ALA A 25 -5.12 -5.18 -12.13
C ALA A 25 -4.70 -4.56 -10.79
N HIS A 26 -3.47 -4.06 -10.73
CA HIS A 26 -2.95 -3.40 -9.52
C HIS A 26 -3.60 -2.03 -9.27
N PHE A 27 -4.07 -1.33 -10.29
CA PHE A 27 -4.88 -0.12 -10.13
C PHE A 27 -6.13 -0.42 -9.28
N TRP A 28 -6.89 -1.47 -9.65
CA TRP A 28 -8.08 -1.87 -8.91
C TRP A 28 -7.76 -2.41 -7.52
N LEU A 29 -6.66 -3.15 -7.35
CA LEU A 29 -6.21 -3.62 -6.03
C LEU A 29 -5.85 -2.47 -5.09
N VAL A 30 -5.11 -1.47 -5.59
CA VAL A 30 -4.77 -0.27 -4.80
C VAL A 30 -6.03 0.49 -4.40
N GLN A 31 -7.01 0.61 -5.31
CA GLN A 31 -8.28 1.26 -5.00
C GLN A 31 -9.09 0.46 -3.97
N ARG A 32 -9.16 -0.87 -4.09
CA ARG A 32 -9.85 -1.74 -3.12
C ARG A 32 -9.18 -1.65 -1.74
N MET A 33 -7.85 -1.72 -1.68
CA MET A 33 -7.07 -1.57 -0.45
C MET A 33 -7.33 -0.23 0.26
N ALA A 34 -7.34 0.87 -0.49
CA ALA A 34 -7.67 2.18 0.07
C ALA A 34 -9.11 2.22 0.61
N LYS A 35 -10.08 1.71 -0.16
CA LYS A 35 -11.48 1.68 0.26
C LYS A 35 -11.71 0.84 1.51
N THR A 36 -11.13 -0.36 1.59
CA THR A 36 -11.19 -1.21 2.79
C THR A 36 -10.54 -0.51 4.00
N ALA A 37 -9.55 0.37 3.77
CA ALA A 37 -8.95 1.21 4.80
C ALA A 37 -9.70 2.55 5.06
N GLY A 38 -10.92 2.72 4.54
CA GLY A 38 -11.73 3.92 4.72
C GLY A 38 -11.22 5.16 3.97
N LEU A 39 -10.50 4.99 2.86
CA LEU A 39 -10.00 6.07 2.01
C LEU A 39 -10.56 5.94 0.58
N ASP A 40 -11.14 7.03 0.06
CA ASP A 40 -11.53 7.14 -1.35
C ASP A 40 -10.47 7.91 -2.16
N LEU A 41 -9.68 7.18 -2.95
CA LEU A 41 -8.65 7.78 -3.79
C LEU A 41 -9.22 8.66 -4.91
N ALA A 42 -10.42 8.38 -5.41
CA ALA A 42 -11.04 9.22 -6.43
C ALA A 42 -11.40 10.59 -5.85
N LYS A 43 -12.00 10.60 -4.65
CA LYS A 43 -12.25 11.86 -3.91
C LYS A 43 -10.96 12.62 -3.60
N ALA A 44 -9.89 11.92 -3.22
CA ALA A 44 -8.59 12.57 -2.99
C ALA A 44 -8.03 13.24 -4.26
N VAL A 45 -8.29 12.66 -5.44
CA VAL A 45 -7.93 13.31 -6.72
C VAL A 45 -8.84 14.51 -6.99
N GLU A 46 -10.15 14.38 -6.78
CA GLU A 46 -11.14 15.45 -6.97
C GLU A 46 -10.84 16.65 -6.07
N ALA A 47 -10.45 16.41 -4.81
CA ALA A 47 -10.03 17.42 -3.85
C ALA A 47 -8.61 17.98 -4.11
N GLY A 48 -7.91 17.53 -5.16
CA GLY A 48 -6.56 17.99 -5.48
C GLY A 48 -5.44 17.50 -4.54
N LEU A 49 -5.77 16.63 -3.57
CA LEU A 49 -4.83 16.05 -2.60
C LEU A 49 -3.96 14.93 -3.19
N LEU A 50 -4.40 14.32 -4.28
CA LEU A 50 -3.69 13.25 -4.99
C LEU A 50 -3.56 13.57 -6.48
N ARG A 51 -2.33 13.72 -6.98
CA ARG A 51 -2.08 13.86 -8.43
C ARG A 51 -2.21 12.50 -9.13
N GLN A 52 -2.53 12.52 -10.42
CA GLN A 52 -2.63 11.27 -11.22
C GLN A 52 -1.30 10.52 -11.31
N ASP A 53 -0.18 11.23 -11.51
CA ASP A 53 1.17 10.62 -11.53
C ASP A 53 1.53 9.96 -10.19
N ASP A 54 1.02 10.55 -9.11
CA ASP A 54 1.22 10.08 -7.75
C ASP A 54 0.44 8.78 -7.50
N TRP A 55 -0.79 8.69 -8.00
CA TRP A 55 -1.54 7.44 -8.00
C TRP A 55 -0.87 6.37 -8.88
N ALA A 56 -0.42 6.72 -10.09
CA ALA A 56 0.32 5.80 -10.95
C ALA A 56 1.57 5.25 -10.24
N SER A 57 2.27 6.09 -9.46
CA SER A 57 3.40 5.67 -8.64
C SER A 57 3.00 4.72 -7.51
N MET A 58 1.83 4.90 -6.88
CA MET A 58 1.28 3.94 -5.91
C MET A 58 1.01 2.57 -6.54
N VAL A 59 0.46 2.56 -7.76
CA VAL A 59 0.23 1.33 -8.53
C VAL A 59 1.55 0.66 -8.87
N GLN A 60 2.54 1.41 -9.34
CA GLN A 60 3.87 0.88 -9.65
C GLN A 60 4.56 0.30 -8.41
N CYS A 61 4.44 0.95 -7.26
CA CYS A 61 4.94 0.43 -5.98
C CYS A 61 4.25 -0.88 -5.60
N CYS A 62 2.92 -0.95 -5.71
CA CYS A 62 2.14 -2.16 -5.42
C CYS A 62 2.54 -3.35 -6.30
N ARG A 63 2.80 -3.11 -7.59
CA ARG A 63 3.25 -4.13 -8.55
C ARG A 63 4.57 -4.81 -8.18
N GLY A 64 5.45 -4.09 -7.51
CA GLY A 64 6.73 -4.60 -7.01
C GLY A 64 6.65 -5.27 -5.64
N CYS A 65 5.49 -5.28 -4.99
CA CYS A 65 5.32 -5.83 -3.66
C CYS A 65 5.54 -7.36 -3.65
N ALA A 66 6.31 -7.83 -2.67
CA ALA A 66 6.53 -9.26 -2.45
C ALA A 66 5.35 -9.94 -1.71
N TRP A 67 4.48 -9.16 -1.06
CA TRP A 67 3.39 -9.65 -0.21
C TRP A 67 2.06 -9.78 -0.96
N ALA A 68 2.07 -10.39 -2.15
CA ALA A 68 0.87 -10.50 -3.00
C ALA A 68 -0.19 -11.44 -2.41
N ASP A 69 0.20 -12.64 -1.97
CA ASP A 69 -0.76 -13.66 -1.50
C ASP A 69 -1.46 -13.21 -0.21
N GLY A 70 -0.72 -12.57 0.71
CA GLY A 70 -1.30 -11.99 1.92
C GLY A 70 -2.19 -10.78 1.64
N CYS A 71 -1.94 -10.05 0.55
CA CYS A 71 -2.77 -8.90 0.15
C CYS A 71 -4.17 -9.34 -0.23
N GLU A 72 -4.31 -10.36 -1.09
CA GLU A 72 -5.63 -10.87 -1.50
C GLU A 72 -6.39 -11.47 -0.31
N HIS A 73 -5.74 -12.32 0.47
CA HIS A 73 -6.37 -12.92 1.66
C HIS A 73 -6.85 -11.87 2.66
N TRP A 74 -6.05 -10.83 2.92
CA TRP A 74 -6.46 -9.74 3.80
C TRP A 74 -7.65 -8.97 3.22
N LEU A 75 -7.64 -8.66 1.91
CA LEU A 75 -8.74 -7.96 1.27
C LEU A 75 -10.06 -8.74 1.28
N ASP A 76 -10.00 -10.07 1.28
CA ASP A 76 -11.18 -10.94 1.30
C ASP A 76 -11.74 -11.15 2.72
N THR A 77 -10.94 -10.91 3.76
CA THR A 77 -11.31 -11.16 5.17
C THR A 77 -11.47 -9.90 6.00
N ALA A 78 -10.90 -8.77 5.57
CA ALA A 78 -11.00 -7.51 6.28
C ALA A 78 -12.43 -6.97 6.26
N ASP A 79 -12.89 -6.47 7.41
CA ASP A 79 -14.08 -5.64 7.47
C ASP A 79 -13.88 -4.40 6.61
N GLN A 80 -14.94 -3.95 5.94
CA GLN A 80 -14.90 -2.85 4.96
C GLN A 80 -14.58 -1.45 5.55
N ASN A 81 -14.05 -1.39 6.78
CA ASN A 81 -13.69 -0.18 7.52
C ASN A 81 -12.45 -0.41 8.40
N ALA A 82 -11.45 -1.14 7.91
CA ALA A 82 -10.18 -1.21 8.62
C ALA A 82 -9.59 0.20 8.79
N ASP A 83 -8.97 0.49 9.94
CA ASP A 83 -8.43 1.83 10.19
C ASP A 83 -7.30 2.20 9.23
N ALA A 84 -6.52 1.20 8.81
CA ALA A 84 -5.38 1.33 7.89
C ALA A 84 -5.12 0.03 7.12
N PRO A 85 -4.39 0.10 5.98
CA PRO A 85 -3.85 -1.08 5.31
C PRO A 85 -2.95 -1.92 6.25
N PRO A 86 -2.78 -3.22 5.98
CA PRO A 86 -1.94 -4.09 6.78
C PRO A 86 -0.48 -3.63 6.75
N VAL A 87 0.28 -3.88 7.82
CA VAL A 87 1.67 -3.42 7.99
C VAL A 87 2.57 -3.73 6.77
N PRO A 88 2.47 -4.89 6.09
CA PRO A 88 3.30 -5.20 4.92
C PRO A 88 2.94 -4.40 3.64
N CYS A 89 1.82 -3.67 3.60
CA CYS A 89 1.43 -2.89 2.43
C CYS A 89 2.38 -1.70 2.21
N LEU A 90 3.12 -1.71 1.09
CA LEU A 90 4.07 -0.65 0.75
C LEU A 90 3.42 0.75 0.57
N ASN A 91 2.11 0.80 0.32
CA ASN A 91 1.37 2.05 0.21
C ASN A 91 0.77 2.54 1.55
N ARG A 92 0.93 1.79 2.65
CA ARG A 92 0.25 2.06 3.93
C ARG A 92 0.45 3.49 4.42
N THR A 93 1.69 3.94 4.53
CA THR A 93 2.02 5.29 5.03
C THR A 93 1.46 6.37 4.12
N ARG A 94 1.47 6.15 2.80
CA ARG A 94 0.96 7.14 1.85
C ARG A 94 -0.56 7.24 1.92
N MET A 95 -1.27 6.11 2.05
CA MET A 95 -2.71 6.09 2.26
C MET A 95 -3.11 6.75 3.58
N ALA A 96 -2.37 6.52 4.67
CA ALA A 96 -2.63 7.18 5.95
C ALA A 96 -2.59 8.72 5.83
N ARG A 97 -1.54 9.26 5.19
CA ARG A 97 -1.41 10.71 4.96
C ARG A 97 -2.54 11.28 4.11
N LEU A 98 -2.96 10.57 3.07
CA LEU A 98 -4.09 11.00 2.23
C LEU A 98 -5.41 10.98 3.00
N LYS A 99 -5.62 9.99 3.88
CA LYS A 99 -6.82 9.90 4.72
C LYS A 99 -6.89 11.06 5.71
N GLU A 100 -5.77 11.38 6.36
CA GLU A 100 -5.65 12.54 7.25
C GLU A 100 -5.91 13.85 6.50
N ALA A 101 -5.28 14.06 5.34
CA ALA A 101 -5.47 15.27 4.55
C ALA A 101 -6.92 15.43 4.07
N LEU A 102 -7.56 14.33 3.62
CA LEU A 102 -8.95 14.37 3.16
C LEU A 102 -9.92 14.66 4.31
N ALA A 103 -9.65 14.18 5.52
CA ALA A 103 -10.47 14.50 6.69
C ALA A 103 -10.45 16.01 7.00
N VAL A 104 -9.28 16.65 6.91
CA VAL A 104 -9.13 18.10 7.12
C VAL A 104 -9.89 18.90 6.06
N GLU A 105 -9.82 18.52 4.77
CA GLU A 105 -10.58 19.20 3.71
C GLU A 105 -12.09 19.05 3.92
N THR A 106 -12.56 17.87 4.34
CA THR A 106 -13.99 17.67 4.62
C THR A 106 -14.49 18.49 5.80
N GLU A 107 -13.64 18.79 6.79
CA GLU A 107 -14.00 19.68 7.90
C GLU A 107 -14.03 21.15 7.45
N ALA A 108 -13.13 21.54 6.54
CA ALA A 108 -13.09 22.88 5.98
C ALA A 108 -14.31 23.21 5.09
N ASP A 109 -14.80 22.24 4.31
CA ASP A 109 -15.98 22.41 3.45
C ASP A 109 -17.31 22.51 4.23
N VAL A 110 -17.32 22.09 5.50
CA VAL A 110 -18.52 22.09 6.36
C VAL A 110 -18.62 23.36 7.22
N ALA A 111 -17.53 24.12 7.35
CA ALA A 111 -17.45 25.37 8.13
C ALA A 111 -17.86 26.61 7.31
#